data_AF-A0A8J4YK37-F1
#
_entry.id   AF-A0A8J4YK37-F1
#
_cell.length_a   1.000
_cell.length_b   1.000
_cell.length_c   1.000
_cell.angle_alpha   90.00
_cell.angle_beta   90.00
_cell.angle_gamma   90.00
#
_symmetry.space_group_name_H-M   'P 1'
#
loop_
_entity.id
_entity.type
_entity.pdbx_description
1 polymer ?
#
loop_
_entity_poly.entity_id
_entity_poly.type
_entity_poly.pdbx_seq_one_letter_code
_entity_poly.pdbx_strand_id
1 'polypeptide(L)'
;MYDEVIDEFFDEIRIEDPRVPELCNKTSELSPYSILLNCLQRNFGLNGANIDSRLVTQKNQKNEFVMSVGKHTVQVQCKNKKDGKQRASQAILQKLHPHISSWGSLLRLYGNMSMQTMREKKAEEQEITLLQSNATVNQPNTSIINKLKEEMLKLQEIKNSIQPIGKFLPPEDVALPSASGIDLNNVDL
;
A
#
# COMPACT_ATOMS: atom_id res chain seq x y z
N MET A 1 12.14 10.73 -1.12
CA MET A 1 12.61 11.72 -0.12
C MET A 1 11.47 12.59 0.42
N TYR A 2 10.75 13.41 -0.37
CA TYR A 2 9.62 14.19 0.18
C TYR A 2 8.44 13.32 0.63
N ASP A 3 8.14 12.24 -0.10
CA ASP A 3 6.98 11.40 0.18
C ASP A 3 7.17 10.45 1.38
N GLU A 4 8.40 9.96 1.63
CA GLU A 4 8.71 9.14 2.81
C GLU A 4 8.51 9.92 4.12
N VAL A 5 8.86 11.22 4.12
CA VAL A 5 8.70 12.11 5.27
C VAL A 5 7.21 12.37 5.57
N ILE A 6 6.35 12.35 4.55
CA ILE A 6 4.89 12.52 4.72
C ILE A 6 4.29 11.27 5.38
N ASP A 7 4.70 10.07 4.97
CA ASP A 7 4.23 8.83 5.57
C ASP A 7 4.66 8.68 7.04
N GLU A 8 5.89 9.09 7.38
CA GLU A 8 6.38 9.13 8.77
C GLU A 8 5.56 10.11 9.64
N PHE A 9 5.20 11.28 9.11
CA PHE A 9 4.32 12.22 9.82
C PHE A 9 2.94 11.60 10.13
N PHE A 10 2.40 10.81 9.20
CA PHE A 10 1.10 10.15 9.39
C PHE A 10 1.15 8.90 10.29
N ASP A 11 2.33 8.42 10.68
CA ASP A 11 2.45 7.28 11.60
C ASP A 11 2.07 7.63 13.05
N GLU A 12 2.23 8.88 13.44
CA GLU A 12 1.79 9.37 14.76
C GLU A 12 0.28 9.66 14.82
N ILE A 13 -0.38 9.71 13.66
CA ILE A 13 -1.80 10.09 13.56
C ILE A 13 -2.67 8.85 13.57
N ARG A 14 -3.66 8.82 14.47
CA ARG A 14 -4.64 7.74 14.54
C ARG A 14 -5.64 7.79 13.37
N ILE A 15 -6.13 6.63 12.94
CA ILE A 15 -7.09 6.52 11.83
C ILE A 15 -8.35 7.37 12.06
N GLU A 16 -8.87 7.37 13.28
CA GLU A 16 -10.10 8.09 13.66
C GLU A 16 -9.87 9.57 14.05
N ASP A 17 -8.65 10.12 13.86
CA ASP A 17 -8.39 11.53 14.16
C ASP A 17 -9.21 12.44 13.23
N PRO A 18 -10.02 13.38 13.78
CA PRO A 18 -10.87 14.27 12.99
C PRO A 18 -10.11 15.18 12.01
N ARG A 19 -8.81 15.38 12.19
CA ARG A 19 -7.97 16.27 11.37
C ARG A 19 -7.42 15.58 10.12
N VAL A 20 -7.44 14.25 10.07
CA VAL A 20 -6.92 13.48 8.92
C VAL A 20 -7.46 13.96 7.58
N PRO A 21 -8.77 14.25 7.38
CA PRO A 21 -9.26 14.72 6.09
C PRO A 21 -8.65 16.07 5.66
N GLU A 22 -8.38 16.96 6.61
CA GLU A 22 -7.73 18.25 6.34
C GLU A 22 -6.25 18.08 6.05
N LEU A 23 -5.58 17.21 6.79
CA LEU A 23 -4.17 16.89 6.59
C LEU A 23 -3.93 16.22 5.23
N CYS A 24 -4.80 15.28 4.82
CA CYS A 24 -4.74 14.67 3.50
C CYS A 24 -4.86 15.73 2.39
N ASN A 25 -5.79 16.68 2.52
CA ASN A 25 -5.94 17.75 1.52
C ASN A 25 -4.71 18.67 1.45
N LYS A 26 -4.02 18.93 2.57
CA LYS A 26 -2.81 19.78 2.59
C LYS A 26 -1.60 19.08 2.01
N THR A 27 -1.48 17.77 2.23
CA THR A 27 -0.37 16.93 1.77
C THR A 27 -0.61 16.32 0.39
N SER A 28 -1.76 16.60 -0.24
CA SER A 28 -2.20 15.99 -1.51
C SER A 28 -2.37 14.47 -1.45
N GLU A 29 -2.58 13.93 -0.25
CA GLU A 29 -2.86 12.52 -0.02
C GLU A 29 -4.35 12.16 -0.23
N LEU A 30 -4.61 10.87 -0.43
CA LEU A 30 -5.96 10.38 -0.64
C LEU A 30 -6.84 10.59 0.61
N SER A 31 -8.03 11.15 0.39
CA SER A 31 -9.01 11.34 1.46
C SER A 31 -9.47 10.00 2.07
N PRO A 32 -9.95 9.96 3.33
CA PRO A 32 -10.35 8.70 3.96
C PRO A 32 -11.37 7.86 3.20
N TYR A 33 -12.34 8.51 2.56
CA TYR A 33 -13.29 7.81 1.69
C TYR A 33 -12.62 7.19 0.46
N SER A 34 -11.63 7.86 -0.13
CA SER A 34 -10.87 7.32 -1.27
C SER A 34 -10.04 6.11 -0.84
N ILE A 35 -9.39 6.17 0.32
CA ILE A 35 -8.66 5.04 0.92
C ILE A 35 -9.61 3.86 1.17
N LEU A 36 -10.81 4.11 1.70
CA LEU A 36 -11.83 3.07 1.88
C LEU A 36 -12.21 2.41 0.54
N LEU A 37 -12.44 3.19 -0.51
CA LEU A 37 -12.75 2.63 -1.83
C LEU A 37 -11.62 1.74 -2.36
N ASN A 38 -10.36 2.19 -2.23
CA ASN A 38 -9.20 1.40 -2.63
C ASN A 38 -9.08 0.11 -1.82
N CYS A 39 -9.30 0.19 -0.51
CA CYS A 39 -9.32 -0.99 0.37
C CYS A 39 -10.38 -2.00 -0.08
N LEU A 40 -11.59 -1.54 -0.39
CA LEU A 40 -12.68 -2.42 -0.84
C LEU A 40 -12.42 -3.03 -2.21
N GLN A 41 -11.90 -2.24 -3.14
CA GLN A 41 -11.61 -2.69 -4.49
C GLN A 41 -10.48 -3.74 -4.48
N ARG A 42 -9.42 -3.52 -3.71
CA ARG A 42 -8.26 -4.41 -3.66
C ARG A 42 -8.53 -5.73 -2.94
N ASN A 43 -9.23 -5.68 -1.81
CA ASN A 43 -9.41 -6.87 -0.97
C ASN A 43 -10.66 -7.68 -1.35
N PHE A 44 -11.70 -7.03 -1.89
CA PHE A 44 -13.01 -7.67 -2.08
C PHE A 44 -13.57 -7.51 -3.49
N GLY A 45 -12.89 -6.78 -4.38
CA GLY A 45 -13.44 -6.44 -5.70
C GLY A 45 -14.69 -5.56 -5.64
N LEU A 46 -14.99 -4.98 -4.47
CA LEU A 46 -16.17 -4.16 -4.24
C LEU A 46 -15.88 -2.70 -4.58
N ASN A 47 -16.85 -2.03 -5.18
CA ASN A 47 -16.80 -0.61 -5.51
C ASN A 47 -17.80 0.20 -4.65
N GLY A 48 -17.80 1.53 -4.84
CA GLY A 48 -18.62 2.45 -4.03
C GLY A 48 -20.13 2.22 -4.09
N ALA A 49 -20.63 1.43 -5.05
CA ALA A 49 -22.04 1.03 -5.10
C ALA A 49 -22.46 0.09 -3.95
N ASN A 50 -21.49 -0.56 -3.28
CA ASN A 50 -21.72 -1.45 -2.16
C ASN A 50 -21.67 -0.73 -0.79
N ILE A 51 -21.61 0.61 -0.80
CA ILE A 51 -21.57 1.43 0.40
C ILE A 51 -22.91 2.14 0.56
N ASP A 52 -23.71 1.65 1.50
CA ASP A 52 -24.95 2.32 1.88
C ASP A 52 -24.63 3.48 2.83
N SER A 53 -25.04 4.69 2.46
CA SER A 53 -24.83 5.87 3.29
C SER A 53 -26.06 6.73 3.39
N ARG A 54 -26.40 7.16 4.61
CA ARG A 54 -27.56 8.02 4.87
C ARG A 54 -27.25 9.04 5.96
N LEU A 55 -27.84 10.22 5.81
CA LEU A 55 -27.83 11.25 6.84
C LEU A 55 -29.14 11.15 7.63
N VAL A 56 -29.04 11.09 8.95
CA VAL A 56 -30.16 11.06 9.88
C VAL A 56 -30.09 12.30 10.74
N THR A 57 -31.14 13.12 10.70
CA THR A 57 -31.26 14.29 11.57
C THR A 57 -32.06 13.90 12.81
N GLN A 58 -31.42 13.93 13.97
CA GLN A 58 -32.11 13.65 15.24
C GLN A 58 -32.90 14.86 15.74
N LYS A 59 -33.87 14.60 16.63
CA LYS A 59 -34.74 15.60 17.28
C LYS A 59 -33.97 16.73 17.99
N ASN A 60 -32.72 16.50 18.39
CA ASN A 60 -31.84 17.49 19.04
C ASN A 60 -30.94 18.29 18.06
N GLN A 61 -31.31 18.39 16.78
CA GLN A 61 -30.55 19.08 15.71
C GLN A 61 -29.11 18.57 15.47
N LYS A 62 -28.71 17.46 16.08
CA LYS A 62 -27.45 16.79 15.78
C LYS A 62 -27.63 15.90 14.56
N ASN A 63 -26.82 16.16 13.53
CA ASN A 63 -26.77 15.34 12.32
C ASN A 63 -25.89 14.12 12.56
N GLU A 64 -26.43 12.95 12.27
CA GLU A 64 -25.70 11.69 12.33
C GLU A 64 -25.57 11.13 10.92
N PHE A 65 -24.40 10.61 10.60
CA PHE A 65 -24.13 9.95 9.34
C PHE A 65 -23.99 8.46 9.59
N VAL A 66 -24.81 7.66 8.93
CA VAL A 66 -24.75 6.21 9.00
C VAL A 66 -24.14 5.69 7.70
N MET A 67 -23.10 4.87 7.82
CA MET A 67 -22.45 4.19 6.69
C MET A 67 -22.42 2.69 6.97
N SER A 68 -22.80 1.89 5.97
CA SER A 68 -22.73 0.43 6.03
C SER A 68 -21.92 -0.11 4.86
N VAL A 69 -21.02 -1.03 5.16
CA VAL A 69 -20.16 -1.73 4.20
C VAL A 69 -20.15 -3.21 4.56
N GLY A 70 -20.93 -4.01 3.83
CA GLY A 70 -21.14 -5.42 4.14
C GLY A 70 -21.67 -5.61 5.57
N LYS A 71 -20.90 -6.30 6.42
CA LYS A 71 -21.23 -6.55 7.84
C LYS A 71 -20.93 -5.39 8.78
N HIS A 72 -20.23 -4.35 8.33
CA HIS A 72 -19.79 -3.26 9.18
C HIS A 72 -20.69 -2.05 9.00
N THR A 73 -21.45 -1.72 10.06
CA THR A 73 -22.23 -0.48 10.13
C THR A 73 -21.61 0.45 11.18
N VAL A 74 -21.54 1.73 10.86
CA VAL A 74 -21.09 2.80 11.75
C VAL A 74 -22.05 3.97 11.71
N GLN A 75 -22.14 4.67 12.84
CA GLN A 75 -22.93 5.88 13.00
C GLN A 75 -22.03 6.93 13.67
N VAL A 76 -21.86 8.08 13.02
CA VAL A 76 -20.97 9.15 13.49
C VAL A 76 -21.71 10.47 13.53
N GLN A 77 -21.45 11.27 14.55
CA GLN A 77 -21.94 12.66 14.61
C GLN A 77 -21.12 13.51 13.63
N CYS A 78 -21.80 14.34 12.85
CA CYS A 78 -21.16 15.15 11.82
C CYS A 78 -21.78 16.54 11.71
N LYS A 79 -20.98 17.51 11.24
CA LYS A 79 -21.47 18.87 10.97
C LYS A 79 -22.17 18.96 9.62
N ASN A 80 -21.64 18.26 8.63
CA ASN A 80 -22.14 18.27 7.25
C ASN A 80 -21.96 16.88 6.61
N LYS A 81 -22.61 16.66 5.45
CA LYS A 81 -22.56 15.38 4.73
C LYS A 81 -21.12 14.97 4.34
N LYS A 82 -20.25 15.93 3.99
CA LYS A 82 -18.86 15.68 3.57
C LYS A 82 -18.01 15.18 4.74
N ASP A 83 -18.08 15.86 5.88
CA ASP A 83 -17.43 15.52 7.15
C ASP A 83 -17.92 14.16 7.67
N GLY A 84 -19.24 13.94 7.66
CA GLY A 84 -19.82 12.65 8.05
C GLY A 84 -19.34 11.49 7.18
N LYS A 85 -19.25 11.71 5.86
CA LYS A 85 -18.71 10.71 4.93
C LYS A 85 -17.26 10.34 5.27
N GLN A 86 -16.41 11.32 5.56
CA GLN A 86 -15.00 11.06 5.87
C GLN A 86 -14.83 10.36 7.23
N ARG A 87 -15.50 10.84 8.30
CA ARG A 87 -15.45 10.20 9.63
C ARG A 87 -16.00 8.79 9.62
N ALA A 88 -17.11 8.57 8.93
CA ALA A 88 -17.68 7.23 8.82
C ALA A 88 -16.72 6.30 8.05
N SER A 89 -16.02 6.82 7.04
CA SER A 89 -15.01 6.04 6.31
C SER A 89 -13.84 5.64 7.22
N GLN A 90 -13.36 6.55 8.08
CA GLN A 90 -12.32 6.26 9.07
C GLN A 90 -12.76 5.17 10.05
N ALA A 91 -13.97 5.28 10.60
CA ALA A 91 -14.51 4.30 11.54
C ALA A 91 -14.68 2.92 10.88
N ILE A 92 -15.10 2.86 9.61
CA ILE A 92 -15.15 1.60 8.86
C ILE A 92 -13.75 1.05 8.61
N LEU A 93 -12.79 1.89 8.21
CA LEU A 93 -11.39 1.48 8.01
C LEU A 93 -10.78 0.89 9.29
N GLN A 94 -11.05 1.50 10.45
CA GLN A 94 -10.61 0.99 11.75
C GLN A 94 -11.24 -0.37 12.07
N LYS A 95 -12.52 -0.59 11.73
CA LYS A 95 -13.19 -1.89 11.88
C LYS A 95 -12.63 -2.96 10.93
N LEU A 96 -12.27 -2.58 9.71
CA LEU A 96 -11.67 -3.48 8.71
C LEU A 96 -10.23 -3.86 9.08
N HIS A 97 -9.51 -2.97 9.74
CA HIS A 97 -8.12 -3.16 10.15
C HIS A 97 -7.94 -2.95 11.66
N PRO A 98 -8.42 -3.88 12.51
CA PRO A 98 -8.39 -3.71 13.96
C PRO A 98 -6.97 -3.62 14.54
N HIS A 99 -5.96 -4.15 13.85
CA HIS A 99 -4.56 -4.13 14.28
C HIS A 99 -3.78 -2.93 13.74
N ILE A 100 -4.35 -2.14 12.84
CA ILE A 100 -3.72 -0.95 12.30
C ILE A 100 -4.28 0.24 13.05
N SER A 101 -3.42 1.01 13.71
CA SER A 101 -3.81 2.20 14.47
C SER A 101 -3.41 3.50 13.80
N SER A 102 -2.38 3.49 12.95
CA SER A 102 -1.85 4.70 12.30
C SER A 102 -2.41 4.92 10.90
N TRP A 103 -2.57 6.19 10.53
CA TRP A 103 -2.98 6.58 9.18
C TRP A 103 -1.87 6.33 8.15
N GLY A 104 -0.60 6.54 8.53
CA GLY A 104 0.57 6.29 7.67
C GLY A 104 0.61 4.85 7.17
N SER A 105 0.30 3.88 8.03
CA SER A 105 0.16 2.48 7.63
C SER A 105 -0.91 2.26 6.56
N LEU A 106 -2.05 2.95 6.63
CA LEU A 106 -3.10 2.86 5.60
C LEU A 106 -2.68 3.53 4.29
N LEU A 107 -1.94 4.63 4.33
CA LEU A 107 -1.40 5.29 3.14
C LEU A 107 -0.40 4.39 2.42
N ARG A 108 0.45 3.67 3.14
CA ARG A 108 1.36 2.68 2.52
C ARG A 108 0.63 1.52 1.85
N LEU A 109 -0.51 1.10 2.40
CA LEU A 109 -1.31 -0.01 1.85
C LEU A 109 -2.21 0.40 0.68
N TYR A 110 -2.81 1.59 0.76
CA TYR A 110 -3.92 2.00 -0.12
C TYR A 110 -3.78 3.41 -0.70
N GLY A 111 -2.78 4.17 -0.27
CA GLY A 111 -2.48 5.53 -0.70
C GLY A 111 -1.86 5.61 -2.09
N ASN A 112 -1.51 6.84 -2.49
CA ASN A 112 -1.04 7.16 -3.83
C ASN A 112 0.22 6.36 -4.21
N MET A 113 1.19 6.23 -3.31
CA MET A 113 2.42 5.48 -3.56
C MET A 113 2.17 4.00 -3.84
N SER A 114 1.28 3.37 -3.08
CA SER A 114 0.90 1.98 -3.35
C SER A 114 0.20 1.80 -4.70
N MET A 115 -0.44 2.86 -5.23
CA MET A 115 -1.11 2.83 -6.53
C MET A 115 -0.13 3.11 -7.67
N GLN A 116 0.81 4.03 -7.46
CA GLN A 116 1.81 4.41 -8.44
C GLN A 116 2.78 3.25 -8.69
N THR A 117 3.35 2.67 -7.64
CA THR A 117 4.22 1.48 -7.74
C THR A 117 3.57 0.31 -8.48
N MET A 118 2.28 0.06 -8.24
CA MET A 118 1.51 -0.97 -8.96
C MET A 118 1.28 -0.62 -10.44
N ARG A 119 0.98 0.65 -10.76
CA ARG A 119 0.82 1.10 -12.14
C ARG A 119 2.13 1.03 -12.91
N GLU A 120 3.23 1.41 -12.28
CA GLU A 120 4.58 1.36 -12.86
C GLU A 120 4.97 -0.09 -13.14
N LYS A 121 4.83 -1.00 -12.17
CA LYS A 121 5.07 -2.44 -12.40
C LYS A 121 4.24 -3.00 -13.55
N LYS A 122 2.95 -2.68 -13.59
CA LYS A 122 2.06 -3.14 -14.66
C LYS A 122 2.42 -2.54 -16.03
N ALA A 123 2.82 -1.27 -16.06
CA ALA A 123 3.27 -0.62 -17.28
C ALA A 123 4.57 -1.24 -17.80
N GLU A 124 5.50 -1.58 -16.90
CA GLU A 124 6.76 -2.26 -17.21
C GLU A 124 6.53 -3.67 -17.77
N GLU A 125 5.63 -4.46 -17.17
CA GLU A 125 5.19 -5.76 -17.71
C GLU A 125 4.57 -5.63 -19.11
N GLN A 126 3.76 -4.60 -19.33
CA GLN A 126 3.14 -4.32 -20.63
C GLN A 126 4.18 -3.87 -21.68
N GLU A 127 5.17 -3.09 -21.28
CA GLU A 127 6.27 -2.67 -22.15
C GLU A 127 7.05 -3.88 -22.66
N ILE A 128 7.37 -4.85 -21.79
CA ILE A 128 8.03 -6.11 -22.19
C ILE A 128 7.18 -6.87 -23.19
N THR A 129 5.88 -7.00 -22.94
CA THR A 129 4.95 -7.71 -23.83
C THR A 129 4.88 -7.04 -25.21
N LEU A 130 4.84 -5.70 -25.24
CA LEU A 130 4.83 -4.93 -26.48
C LEU A 130 6.14 -5.09 -27.26
N LEU A 131 7.28 -5.06 -26.56
CA LEU A 131 8.59 -5.27 -27.18
C LEU A 131 8.65 -6.67 -27.80
N GLN A 132 8.11 -7.69 -27.15
CA GLN A 132 8.03 -9.05 -27.69
C GLN A 132 7.10 -9.15 -28.89
N SER A 133 5.92 -8.50 -28.87
CA SER A 133 4.98 -8.53 -29.98
C SER A 133 5.47 -7.79 -31.23
N ASN A 134 6.27 -6.75 -31.04
CA ASN A 134 6.85 -5.95 -32.13
C ASN A 134 8.13 -6.58 -32.73
N ALA A 135 8.51 -7.79 -32.28
CA ALA A 135 9.65 -8.49 -32.83
C ALA A 135 9.38 -8.87 -34.30
N THR A 136 10.29 -8.50 -35.19
CA THR A 136 10.26 -8.95 -36.59
C THR A 136 10.56 -10.44 -36.65
N VAL A 137 9.72 -11.19 -37.37
CA VAL A 137 9.90 -12.63 -37.57
C VAL A 137 11.27 -12.89 -38.20
N ASN A 138 12.04 -13.81 -37.60
CA ASN A 138 13.40 -14.20 -38.02
C ASN A 138 14.50 -13.14 -37.82
N GLN A 139 14.30 -12.14 -36.97
CA GLN A 139 15.36 -11.24 -36.53
C GLN A 139 15.47 -11.16 -35.01
N PRO A 140 16.67 -10.93 -34.46
CA PRO A 140 16.84 -10.73 -33.03
C PRO A 140 16.15 -9.45 -32.58
N ASN A 141 15.39 -9.54 -31.48
CA ASN A 141 14.73 -8.39 -30.87
C ASN A 141 15.77 -7.53 -30.12
N THR A 142 16.38 -6.57 -30.81
CA THR A 142 17.41 -5.71 -30.22
C THR A 142 16.85 -4.80 -29.13
N SER A 143 15.57 -4.43 -29.21
CA SER A 143 14.90 -3.60 -28.22
C SER A 143 14.78 -4.30 -26.86
N ILE A 144 14.44 -5.60 -26.83
CA ILE A 144 14.36 -6.35 -25.56
C ILE A 144 15.74 -6.60 -24.94
N ILE A 145 16.76 -6.82 -25.79
CA ILE A 145 18.15 -6.99 -25.33
C ILE A 145 18.68 -5.69 -24.71
N ASN A 146 18.37 -4.54 -25.31
CA ASN A 146 18.75 -3.24 -24.77
C ASN A 146 18.04 -2.95 -23.43
N LYS A 147 16.73 -3.23 -23.33
CA LYS A 147 16.00 -3.12 -22.05
C LYS A 147 16.61 -4.02 -20.97
N LEU A 148 16.93 -5.27 -21.31
CA LEU A 148 17.61 -6.19 -20.38
C LEU A 148 18.96 -5.63 -19.91
N LYS A 149 19.75 -5.05 -20.83
CA LYS A 149 21.04 -4.45 -20.50
C LYS A 149 20.88 -3.29 -19.51
N GLU A 150 19.91 -2.41 -19.71
CA GLU A 150 19.61 -1.31 -18.79
C GLU A 150 19.25 -1.82 -17.39
N GLU A 151 18.35 -2.82 -17.30
CA GLU A 151 17.97 -3.42 -16.02
C GLU A 151 19.14 -4.13 -15.32
N MET A 152 20.00 -4.82 -16.08
CA MET A 152 21.22 -5.44 -15.54
C MET A 152 22.19 -4.39 -14.94
N LEU A 153 22.31 -3.22 -15.57
CA LEU A 153 23.13 -2.12 -15.05
C LEU A 153 22.55 -1.55 -13.75
N LYS A 154 21.22 -1.37 -13.67
CA LYS A 154 20.54 -0.95 -12.42
C LYS A 154 20.79 -1.95 -11.29
N LEU A 155 20.66 -3.26 -11.57
CA LEU A 155 20.94 -4.31 -10.57
C LEU A 155 22.39 -4.30 -10.11
N GLN A 156 23.34 -4.03 -11.01
CA GLN A 156 24.75 -3.90 -10.65
C GLN A 156 24.96 -2.71 -9.70
N GLU A 157 24.34 -1.57 -9.96
CA GLU A 157 24.41 -0.40 -9.09
C GLU A 157 23.84 -0.67 -7.69
N ILE A 158 22.69 -1.35 -7.60
CA ILE A 158 22.10 -1.79 -6.33
C ILE A 158 23.04 -2.75 -5.59
N LYS A 159 23.63 -3.72 -6.28
CA LYS A 159 24.60 -4.65 -5.65
C LYS A 159 25.83 -3.93 -5.12
N ASN A 160 26.30 -2.91 -5.82
CA ASN A 160 27.45 -2.11 -5.40
C ASN A 160 27.13 -1.18 -4.23
N SER A 161 25.87 -0.72 -4.08
CA SER A 161 25.45 0.13 -2.98
C SER A 161 25.22 -0.62 -1.67
N ILE A 162 24.99 -1.95 -1.74
CA ILE A 162 24.94 -2.82 -0.58
C ILE A 162 26.36 -2.98 -0.02
N GLN A 163 26.70 -2.22 1.01
CA GLN A 163 27.93 -2.43 1.77
C GLN A 163 27.68 -3.46 2.88
N PRO A 164 28.52 -4.51 3.00
CA PRO A 164 28.42 -5.45 4.11
C PRO A 164 28.74 -4.71 5.41
N ILE A 165 27.81 -4.78 6.38
CA ILE A 165 27.94 -4.16 7.72
C ILE A 165 29.12 -4.74 8.51
N GLY A 166 29.62 -5.92 8.11
CA GLY A 166 30.81 -6.56 8.65
C GLY A 166 30.80 -8.07 8.40
N LYS A 167 31.86 -8.76 8.82
CA LYS A 167 31.88 -10.22 8.88
C LYS A 167 31.43 -10.65 10.27
N PHE A 168 30.36 -11.43 10.36
CA PHE A 168 29.98 -12.04 11.63
C PHE A 168 31.09 -12.99 12.09
N LEU A 169 31.67 -12.69 13.24
CA LEU A 169 32.61 -13.57 13.93
C LEU A 169 31.84 -14.16 15.12
N PRO A 170 31.50 -15.46 15.09
CA PRO A 170 30.87 -16.10 16.24
C PRO A 170 31.83 -16.05 17.44
N PRO A 171 31.32 -16.00 18.69
CA PRO A 171 32.12 -16.20 19.89
C PRO A 171 32.87 -17.54 19.84
N GLU A 172 34.08 -17.60 20.40
CA GLU A 172 34.96 -18.78 20.34
C GLU A 172 34.32 -20.06 20.93
N ASP A 173 33.34 -19.89 21.83
CA ASP A 173 32.65 -20.97 22.53
C ASP A 173 31.49 -21.61 21.73
N VAL A 174 31.17 -21.07 20.54
CA VAL A 174 30.06 -21.53 19.69
C VAL A 174 30.62 -22.24 18.46
N ALA A 175 30.61 -23.58 18.49
CA ALA A 175 30.87 -24.38 17.29
C ALA A 175 29.74 -24.16 16.28
N LEU A 176 30.01 -23.40 15.21
CA LEU A 176 29.08 -23.28 14.10
C LEU A 176 28.96 -24.64 13.38
N PRO A 177 27.75 -25.05 12.98
CA PRO A 177 27.60 -26.21 12.11
C PRO A 177 28.37 -25.97 10.81
N SER A 178 29.31 -26.85 10.51
CA SER A 178 30.18 -26.75 9.32
C SER A 178 29.41 -26.99 8.01
N ALA A 179 28.20 -27.56 8.10
CA ALA A 179 27.32 -27.77 6.96
C ALA A 179 26.45 -26.54 6.71
N SER A 180 26.60 -25.95 5.53
CA SER A 180 25.61 -25.02 4.98
C SER A 180 24.25 -25.71 4.90
N GLY A 181 23.23 -25.19 5.59
CA GLY A 181 21.85 -25.71 5.57
C GLY A 181 21.11 -25.58 4.22
N ILE A 182 21.85 -25.44 3.12
CA ILE A 182 21.36 -25.33 1.74
C ILE A 182 21.64 -26.63 0.96
N ASP A 183 22.38 -27.58 1.54
CA ASP A 183 22.66 -28.86 0.90
C ASP A 183 21.43 -29.78 1.01
N LEU A 184 20.67 -29.90 -0.09
CA LEU A 184 19.48 -30.76 -0.18
C LEU A 184 19.76 -32.23 0.15
N ASN A 185 21.03 -32.65 0.13
CA ASN A 185 21.43 -34.03 0.44
C ASN A 185 21.35 -34.37 1.94
N ASN A 186 21.11 -33.38 2.81
CA ASN A 186 21.02 -33.56 4.27
C ASN A 186 19.59 -33.57 4.81
N VAL A 187 18.57 -33.63 3.93
CA VAL A 187 17.17 -33.73 4.33
C VAL A 187 16.68 -35.15 4.06
N ASP A 188 16.50 -35.96 5.10
CA ASP A 188 15.79 -37.24 4.99
C ASP A 188 14.30 -36.94 4.72
N LEU A 189 13.77 -37.49 3.61
CA LEU A 189 12.34 -37.47 3.28
C LEU A 189 11.56 -38.50 4.11
#